data_AF-A0AAW1U0D3-F1
#
_entry.id   AF-A0AAW1U0D3-F1
#
_cell.length_a   1.000
_cell.length_b   1.000
_cell.length_c   1.000
_cell.angle_alpha   90.00
_cell.angle_beta   90.00
_cell.angle_gamma   90.00
#
_symmetry.space_group_name_H-M   'P 1'
#
loop_
_entity.id
_entity.type
_entity.pdbx_description
1 polymer ?
#
loop_
_entity_poly.entity_id
_entity_poly.type
_entity_poly.pdbx_seq_one_letter_code
_entity_poly.pdbx_strand_id
1 'polypeptide(L)'
;MIFAKIDEILDKYGDDRIHEFFLCDSVWKPLSIVALYVLFVRRIGPWFMKDRQPYNVRNFVIVFDITQIVVNFYLTYKISTNYFTSGSWYCFDVDYSNHGIGRTQLLIVYWYHLLKISDILDTVFFILKKNNRQISHLHFP
;
A
#
# COMPACT_ATOMS: atom_id res chain seq x y z
N MET A 1 -10.50 -24.60 -6.67
CA MET A 1 -9.72 -25.45 -5.76
C MET A 1 -8.55 -24.72 -5.10
N ILE A 2 -7.75 -23.92 -5.84
CA ILE A 2 -6.64 -23.13 -5.24
C ILE A 2 -7.15 -21.96 -4.39
N PHE A 3 -8.12 -21.19 -4.89
CA PHE A 3 -8.65 -20.00 -4.20
C PHE A 3 -9.17 -20.32 -2.79
N ALA A 4 -10.11 -21.26 -2.70
CA ALA A 4 -10.68 -21.72 -1.43
C ALA A 4 -9.64 -22.27 -0.45
N LYS A 5 -8.56 -22.88 -0.94
CA LYS A 5 -7.50 -23.43 -0.08
C LYS A 5 -6.62 -22.33 0.53
N ILE A 6 -6.45 -21.20 -0.17
CA ILE A 6 -5.74 -20.03 0.37
C ILE A 6 -6.60 -19.33 1.41
N ASP A 7 -7.90 -19.19 1.15
CA ASP A 7 -8.84 -18.60 2.10
C ASP A 7 -8.92 -19.44 3.38
N GLU A 8 -8.98 -20.77 3.27
CA GLU A 8 -8.96 -21.69 4.43
C GLU A 8 -7.67 -21.57 5.27
N ILE A 9 -6.51 -21.38 4.62
CA ILE A 9 -5.24 -21.17 5.33
C ILE A 9 -5.25 -19.82 6.05
N LEU A 10 -5.80 -18.77 5.43
CA LEU A 10 -5.91 -17.46 6.05
C LEU A 10 -6.88 -17.46 7.23
N ASP A 11 -8.04 -18.07 7.09
CA ASP A 11 -9.00 -18.14 8.20
C ASP A 11 -8.45 -18.96 9.37
N LYS A 12 -7.51 -19.88 9.12
CA LYS A 12 -6.92 -20.73 10.15
C LYS A 12 -5.71 -20.11 10.88
N TYR A 13 -4.90 -19.35 10.18
CA TYR A 13 -3.63 -18.81 10.71
C TYR A 13 -3.56 -17.28 10.73
N GLY A 14 -4.56 -16.62 10.15
CA GLY A 14 -4.68 -15.17 10.09
C GLY A 14 -5.06 -14.58 11.44
N ASP A 15 -4.83 -13.29 11.55
CA ASP A 15 -5.22 -12.52 12.72
C ASP A 15 -6.67 -12.06 12.60
N ASP A 16 -7.59 -12.61 13.38
CA ASP A 16 -9.03 -12.28 13.26
C ASP A 16 -9.32 -10.77 13.36
N ARG A 17 -8.43 -10.01 14.00
CA ARG A 17 -8.56 -8.55 14.18
C ARG A 17 -8.54 -7.79 12.85
N ILE A 18 -7.98 -8.36 11.79
CA ILE A 18 -7.86 -7.67 10.50
C ILE A 18 -9.16 -7.68 9.67
N HIS A 19 -10.13 -8.55 9.98
CA HIS A 19 -11.36 -8.67 9.18
C HIS A 19 -12.25 -7.41 9.22
N GLU A 20 -12.11 -6.57 10.25
CA GLU A 20 -12.83 -5.29 10.35
C GLU A 20 -12.30 -4.22 9.37
N PHE A 21 -11.09 -4.42 8.83
CA PHE A 21 -10.38 -3.41 8.07
C PHE A 21 -10.62 -3.54 6.56
N PHE A 22 -10.83 -2.40 5.92
CA PHE A 22 -11.07 -2.33 4.47
C PHE A 22 -9.85 -2.87 3.70
N LEU A 23 -10.07 -3.83 2.80
CA LEU A 23 -9.08 -4.58 1.99
C LEU A 23 -8.35 -5.74 2.69
N CYS A 24 -8.63 -6.00 3.96
CA CYS A 24 -7.97 -7.06 4.72
C CYS A 24 -8.83 -8.30 4.94
N ASP A 25 -10.08 -8.30 4.49
CA ASP A 25 -11.00 -9.43 4.63
C ASP A 25 -10.70 -10.60 3.68
N SER A 26 -10.00 -10.33 2.57
CA SER A 26 -9.56 -11.38 1.65
C SER A 26 -8.31 -10.96 0.88
N VAL A 27 -7.38 -11.90 0.69
CA VAL A 27 -6.13 -11.70 -0.08
C VAL A 27 -6.41 -11.33 -1.53
N TRP A 28 -7.56 -11.75 -2.06
CA TRP A 28 -7.93 -11.51 -3.46
C TRP A 28 -8.17 -10.03 -3.74
N LYS A 29 -8.58 -9.24 -2.75
CA LYS A 29 -8.84 -7.80 -2.93
C LYS A 29 -7.56 -7.02 -3.26
N PRO A 30 -6.51 -7.00 -2.42
CA PRO A 30 -5.27 -6.30 -2.76
C PRO A 30 -4.61 -6.89 -4.01
N LEU A 31 -4.68 -8.22 -4.23
CA LEU A 31 -4.18 -8.83 -5.46
C LEU A 31 -4.90 -8.32 -6.72
N SER A 32 -6.22 -8.19 -6.66
CA SER A 32 -7.01 -7.67 -7.78
C SER A 32 -6.65 -6.21 -8.07
N ILE A 33 -6.42 -5.39 -7.05
CA ILE A 33 -5.98 -4.00 -7.20
C ILE A 33 -4.64 -3.95 -7.93
N VAL A 34 -3.66 -4.75 -7.50
CA VAL A 34 -2.34 -4.80 -8.14
C VAL A 34 -2.45 -5.31 -9.59
N ALA A 35 -3.25 -6.33 -9.85
CA ALA A 35 -3.45 -6.86 -11.20
C ALA A 35 -4.09 -5.82 -12.14
N LEU A 36 -5.13 -5.12 -11.67
CA LEU A 36 -5.78 -4.02 -12.39
C LEU A 36 -4.82 -2.86 -12.63
N TYR A 37 -4.02 -2.51 -11.63
CA TYR A 37 -2.97 -1.51 -11.72
C TYR A 37 -1.94 -1.85 -12.81
N VAL A 38 -1.41 -3.07 -12.81
CA VAL A 38 -0.45 -3.53 -13.83
C VAL A 38 -1.07 -3.50 -15.22
N LEU A 39 -2.33 -3.93 -15.35
CA LEU A 39 -3.07 -3.90 -16.61
C LEU A 39 -3.29 -2.45 -17.09
N PHE A 40 -3.61 -1.54 -16.16
CA PHE A 40 -3.75 -0.13 -16.46
C PHE A 40 -2.44 0.47 -16.95
N VAL A 41 -1.35 0.27 -16.20
CA VAL A 41 -0.03 0.84 -16.50
C VAL A 41 0.53 0.34 -17.82
N ARG A 42 0.40 -0.97 -18.09
CA ARG A 42 1.04 -1.59 -19.27
C ARG A 42 0.22 -1.49 -20.53
N ARG A 43 -1.12 -1.45 -20.44
CA ARG A 43 -2.00 -1.53 -21.62
C ARG A 43 -2.93 -0.33 -21.72
N ILE A 44 -3.80 -0.13 -20.74
CA ILE A 44 -4.90 0.85 -20.87
C ILE A 44 -4.35 2.28 -20.91
N GLY A 45 -3.47 2.64 -19.98
CA GLY A 45 -2.91 3.99 -19.86
C GLY A 45 -2.18 4.45 -21.12
N PRO A 46 -1.19 3.68 -21.64
CA PRO A 46 -0.51 4.02 -22.88
C PRO A 46 -1.44 4.08 -24.10
N TRP A 47 -2.41 3.17 -24.20
CA TRP A 47 -3.39 3.17 -25.28
C TRP A 47 -4.30 4.42 -25.22
N PHE A 48 -4.82 4.75 -24.03
CA PHE A 48 -5.68 5.92 -23.81
C PHE A 48 -4.96 7.24 -24.06
N MET A 49 -3.67 7.31 -23.71
CA MET A 49 -2.86 8.51 -23.89
C MET A 49 -2.31 8.65 -25.31
N LYS A 50 -2.40 7.64 -26.19
CA LYS A 50 -1.79 7.66 -27.53
C LYS A 50 -2.12 8.94 -28.30
N ASP A 51 -3.40 9.28 -28.38
CA ASP A 51 -3.91 10.42 -29.18
C ASP A 51 -4.21 11.67 -28.35
N ARG A 52 -3.78 11.72 -27.07
CA ARG A 52 -4.03 12.85 -26.15
C ARG A 52 -2.75 13.59 -25.80
N GLN A 53 -2.86 14.91 -25.56
CA GLN A 53 -1.75 15.70 -25.01
C GLN A 53 -1.56 15.42 -23.50
N PRO A 54 -0.35 15.58 -22.95
CA PRO A 54 -0.10 15.34 -21.52
C PRO A 54 -0.96 16.23 -20.64
N TYR A 55 -1.56 15.65 -19.59
CA TYR A 55 -2.34 16.41 -18.62
C TYR A 55 -1.42 17.18 -17.67
N ASN A 56 -1.78 18.43 -17.35
CA ASN A 56 -1.09 19.21 -16.33
C ASN A 56 -1.58 18.83 -14.92
N VAL A 57 -1.18 17.63 -14.46
CA VAL A 57 -1.45 17.12 -13.10
C VAL A 57 -0.38 17.53 -12.09
N ARG A 58 0.50 18.49 -12.42
CA ARG A 58 1.67 18.83 -11.61
C ARG A 58 1.31 19.21 -10.17
N ASN A 59 0.33 20.10 -9.99
CA ASN A 59 -0.04 20.56 -8.66
C ASN A 59 -0.69 19.44 -7.85
N PHE A 60 -1.47 18.57 -8.50
CA PHE A 60 -2.08 17.42 -7.86
C PHE A 60 -1.02 16.44 -7.34
N VAL A 61 -0.03 16.10 -8.18
CA VAL A 61 1.09 15.22 -7.81
C VAL A 61 1.88 15.80 -6.64
N ILE A 62 2.19 17.10 -6.67
CA ILE A 62 2.92 17.74 -5.56
C ILE A 62 2.14 17.63 -4.23
N VAL A 63 0.83 17.87 -4.24
CA VAL A 63 0.00 17.74 -3.04
C VAL A 63 -0.04 16.29 -2.55
N PHE A 64 -0.11 15.34 -3.47
CA PHE A 64 -0.11 13.91 -3.16
C PHE A 64 1.23 13.47 -2.52
N ASP A 65 2.36 13.80 -3.15
CA ASP A 65 3.70 13.51 -2.65
C ASP A 65 3.92 14.10 -1.24
N ILE A 66 3.52 15.35 -1.02
CA ILE A 66 3.60 16.01 0.30
C ILE A 66 2.75 15.25 1.33
N THR A 67 1.54 14.84 0.95
CA THR A 67 0.65 14.07 1.83
C THR A 67 1.30 12.74 2.21
N GLN A 68 1.90 12.01 1.25
CA GLN A 68 2.64 10.78 1.51
C GLN A 68 3.82 11.01 2.44
N ILE A 69 4.59 12.10 2.26
CA ILE A 69 5.72 12.43 3.14
C ILE A 69 5.23 12.63 4.59
N VAL A 70 4.15 13.39 4.78
CA VAL A 70 3.58 13.65 6.11
C VAL A 70 3.10 12.35 6.77
N VAL A 71 2.40 11.50 6.03
CA VAL A 71 1.89 10.21 6.56
C VAL A 71 3.06 9.26 6.88
N ASN A 72 4.06 9.16 6.01
CA ASN A 72 5.27 8.37 6.26
C ASN A 72 6.02 8.82 7.51
N PHE A 73 6.18 10.14 7.67
CA PHE A 73 6.83 10.72 8.83
C PHE A 73 6.05 10.40 10.11
N TYR A 74 4.72 10.56 10.09
CA TYR A 74 3.86 10.22 11.21
C TYR A 74 3.94 8.74 11.60
N LEU A 75 3.88 7.82 10.62
CA LEU A 75 4.01 6.38 10.87
C LEU A 75 5.39 6.03 11.43
N THR A 76 6.45 6.61 10.88
CA THR A 76 7.82 6.40 11.36
C THR A 76 7.99 6.89 12.80
N TYR A 77 7.41 8.04 13.15
CA TYR A 77 7.38 8.55 14.52
C TYR A 77 6.63 7.62 15.48
N LYS A 78 5.46 7.11 15.06
CA LYS A 78 4.66 6.15 15.85
C LYS A 78 5.41 4.83 16.03
N ILE A 79 6.02 4.29 14.99
CA ILE A 79 6.84 3.07 15.06
C ILE A 79 8.00 3.31 16.02
N SER A 80 8.75 4.40 15.85
CA SER A 80 9.91 4.71 16.70
C SER A 80 9.48 4.80 18.18
N THR A 81 8.44 5.56 18.52
CA THR A 81 7.98 5.67 19.91
C THR A 81 7.53 4.32 20.50
N ASN A 82 6.88 3.45 19.73
CA ASN A 82 6.48 2.12 20.20
C ASN A 82 7.68 1.16 20.34
N TYR A 83 8.60 1.15 19.37
CA TYR A 83 9.75 0.24 19.36
C TYR A 83 10.83 0.63 20.36
N PHE A 84 11.18 1.93 20.47
CA PHE A 84 12.21 2.40 21.40
C PHE A 84 11.80 2.22 22.87
N THR A 85 10.51 2.14 23.17
CA THR A 85 10.00 1.92 24.54
C THR A 85 10.05 0.44 24.96
N SER A 86 10.15 -0.49 24.01
CA SER A 86 9.94 -1.93 24.25
C SER A 86 11.22 -2.72 24.59
N GLY A 87 12.35 -2.05 24.82
CA GLY A 87 13.54 -2.59 25.48
C GLY A 87 14.41 -3.58 24.69
N SER A 88 13.86 -4.35 23.74
CA SER A 88 14.61 -5.32 22.93
C SER A 88 14.55 -5.00 21.44
N TRP A 89 15.73 -4.85 20.82
CA TRP A 89 15.89 -4.53 19.39
C TRP A 89 16.00 -5.77 18.50
N TYR A 90 16.11 -6.96 19.09
CA TYR A 90 16.43 -8.21 18.40
C TYR A 90 15.22 -9.12 18.19
N CYS A 91 14.37 -9.26 19.20
CA CYS A 91 13.16 -10.10 19.14
C CYS A 91 12.00 -9.30 19.70
N PHE A 92 11.03 -9.00 18.83
CA PHE A 92 9.82 -8.27 19.19
C PHE A 92 8.64 -9.21 19.00
N ASP A 93 8.06 -9.67 20.10
CA ASP A 93 6.87 -10.52 20.04
C ASP A 93 5.66 -9.70 19.59
N VAL A 94 4.86 -10.30 18.71
CA VAL A 94 3.62 -9.68 18.23
C VAL A 94 2.56 -9.83 19.31
N ASP A 95 2.08 -8.70 19.84
CA ASP A 95 0.97 -8.68 20.78
C ASP A 95 -0.37 -8.81 20.04
N TYR A 96 -1.00 -9.98 20.17
CA TYR A 96 -2.31 -10.27 19.60
C TYR A 96 -3.48 -9.69 20.42
N SER A 97 -3.21 -8.91 21.48
CA SER A 97 -4.24 -8.26 22.27
C SER A 97 -5.02 -7.19 21.49
N ASN A 98 -6.32 -7.10 21.76
CA ASN A 98 -7.21 -6.09 21.16
C ASN A 98 -7.14 -4.71 21.84
N HIS A 99 -6.21 -4.51 22.78
CA HIS A 99 -6.06 -3.29 23.56
C HIS A 99 -4.58 -2.88 23.66
N GLY A 100 -4.33 -1.63 24.06
CA GLY A 100 -2.97 -1.14 24.32
C GLY A 100 -2.06 -1.10 23.09
N ILE A 101 -0.86 -1.65 23.24
CA ILE A 101 0.21 -1.60 22.24
C ILE A 101 -0.13 -2.50 21.05
N GLY A 102 -0.66 -3.72 21.25
CA GLY A 102 -1.04 -4.63 20.17
C GLY A 102 -2.03 -4.02 19.16
N ARG A 103 -3.10 -3.36 19.64
CA ARG A 103 -4.07 -2.67 18.74
C ARG A 103 -3.43 -1.46 18.04
N THR A 104 -2.52 -0.76 18.71
CA THR A 104 -1.80 0.38 18.10
C THR A 104 -0.88 -0.10 16.97
N GLN A 105 -0.17 -1.21 17.16
CA GLN A 105 0.68 -1.83 16.15
C GLN A 105 -0.13 -2.32 14.95
N LEU A 106 -1.27 -2.98 15.20
CA LEU A 106 -2.20 -3.39 14.14
C LEU A 106 -2.63 -2.20 13.27
N LEU A 107 -3.03 -1.09 13.90
CA LEU A 107 -3.43 0.13 13.17
C LEU A 107 -2.27 0.72 12.36
N ILE A 108 -1.05 0.74 12.90
CA ILE A 108 0.14 1.22 12.18
C ILE A 108 0.38 0.38 10.92
N VAL A 109 0.34 -0.96 11.04
CA VAL A 109 0.51 -1.88 9.91
C VAL A 109 -0.60 -1.69 8.88
N TYR A 110 -1.85 -1.51 9.32
CA TYR A 110 -2.96 -1.23 8.44
C TYR A 110 -2.80 0.09 7.66
N TRP A 111 -2.44 1.18 8.34
CA TRP A 111 -2.18 2.46 7.68
C TRP A 111 -1.00 2.38 6.70
N TYR A 112 0.03 1.61 7.05
CA TYR A 112 1.14 1.33 6.15
C TYR A 112 0.70 0.55 4.91
N HIS A 113 -0.21 -0.41 5.06
CA HIS A 113 -0.80 -1.15 3.94
C HIS A 113 -1.53 -0.22 2.97
N LEU A 114 -2.38 0.69 3.48
CA LEU A 114 -3.06 1.69 2.65
C LEU A 114 -2.08 2.64 1.97
N LEU A 115 -1.04 3.07 2.68
CA LEU A 115 0.01 3.92 2.11
C LEU A 115 0.72 3.23 0.94
N LYS A 116 1.00 1.92 1.04
CA LYS A 116 1.60 1.17 -0.07
C LYS A 116 0.69 1.08 -1.30
N ILE A 117 -0.62 1.02 -1.10
CA ILE A 117 -1.61 1.10 -2.17
C ILE A 117 -1.67 2.52 -2.76
N SER A 118 -1.40 3.55 -1.96
CA SER A 118 -1.29 4.93 -2.44
C SER A 118 -0.07 5.11 -3.37
N ASP A 119 1.08 4.51 -3.03
CA ASP A 119 2.32 4.62 -3.82
C ASP A 119 2.16 4.11 -5.26
N ILE A 120 1.37 3.04 -5.47
CA ILE A 120 1.13 2.54 -6.83
C ILE A 120 0.28 3.49 -7.69
N LEU A 121 -0.39 4.49 -7.10
CA LEU A 121 -1.11 5.52 -7.87
C LEU A 121 -0.15 6.55 -8.49
N ASP A 122 1.05 6.74 -7.95
CA ASP A 122 2.02 7.73 -8.48
C ASP A 122 2.41 7.45 -9.93
N THR A 123 2.54 6.17 -10.27
CA THR A 123 2.87 5.74 -11.63
C THR A 123 1.72 5.94 -12.61
N VAL A 124 0.46 5.99 -12.14
CA VAL A 124 -0.69 6.38 -12.95
C VAL A 124 -0.53 7.84 -13.41
N PHE A 125 -0.12 8.73 -12.50
CA PHE A 125 0.13 10.13 -12.85
C PHE A 125 1.33 10.28 -13.79
N PHE A 126 2.37 9.44 -13.69
CA PHE A 126 3.48 9.45 -14.65
C PHE A 126 3.02 9.12 -16.09
N ILE A 127 2.10 8.17 -16.25
CA ILE A 127 1.53 7.84 -17.56
C ILE A 127 0.68 9.00 -18.10
N LEU A 128 -0.16 9.61 -17.26
CA LEU A 128 -1.01 10.75 -17.63
C LEU A 128 -0.19 11.99 -18.04
N LYS A 129 1.06 12.10 -17.56
CA LYS A 129 1.98 13.17 -17.96
C LYS A 129 2.74 12.86 -19.26
N LYS A 130 2.57 11.67 -19.88
CA LYS A 130 3.40 11.16 -20.99
C LYS A 130 4.91 11.23 -20.69
N ASN A 131 5.31 11.21 -19.42
CA ASN A 131 6.72 11.34 -19.06
C ASN A 131 7.41 9.98 -19.02
N ASN A 132 7.48 9.30 -20.17
CA ASN A 132 8.00 7.94 -20.30
C ASN A 132 9.51 7.83 -19.98
N ARG A 133 10.24 8.96 -19.87
CA ARG A 133 11.64 8.99 -19.47
C ARG A 133 11.88 8.61 -18.00
N GLN A 134 10.87 8.76 -17.13
CA GLN A 134 10.96 8.37 -15.71
C GLN A 134 10.52 6.93 -15.45
N ILE A 135 9.99 6.23 -16.46
CA ILE A 135 9.67 4.81 -16.40
C ILE A 135 10.93 4.03 -16.79
N SER A 136 11.99 4.17 -16.00
CA SER A 136 13.13 3.27 -16.12
C SER A 136 12.73 1.90 -15.57
N HIS A 137 13.35 0.84 -16.07
CA HIS A 137 13.10 -0.56 -15.70
C HIS A 137 13.16 -0.87 -14.19
N LEU A 138 13.57 0.08 -13.35
CA LEU A 138 13.75 -0.06 -11.90
C LEU A 138 12.45 0.13 -11.09
N HIS A 139 11.39 0.74 -11.66
CA HIS A 139 10.08 0.92 -11.00
C HIS A 139 9.10 -0.25 -11.28
N PHE A 140 9.58 -1.32 -11.92
CA PHE A 140 8.85 -2.58 -12.03
C PHE A 140 9.36 -3.52 -10.93
N PRO A 141 8.54 -3.91 -9.95
CA PRO A 141 8.82 -5.11 -9.16
C PRO A 141 8.78 -6.37 -10.03
#